data_AF-A0A535H4E1-F1
#
_entry.id   AF-A0A535H4E1-F1
#
_cell.length_a   1.000
_cell.length_b   1.000
_cell.length_c   1.000
_cell.angle_alpha   90.00
_cell.angle_beta   90.00
_cell.angle_gamma   90.00
#
_symmetry.space_group_name_H-M   'P 1'
#
loop_
_entity.id
_entity.type
_entity.pdbx_description
1 polymer ?
#
loop_
_entity_poly.entity_id
_entity_poly.type
_entity_poly.pdbx_seq_one_letter_code
_entity_poly.pdbx_strand_id
1 'polypeptide(L)'
;MNFINQVLQWFLNSNHWQGDSGIPHRTFEHLVMSGFSLLVAAAIALPIGIAIGHFGKGGNLAINISNIGRAIPSFALLVLAAQVF
;
A
#
# COMPACT_ATOMS: atom_id res chain seq x y z
N MET A 1 34.31 0.00 -8.65
CA MET A 1 33.52 -1.05 -7.97
C MET A 1 32.21 -1.20 -8.72
N ASN A 2 31.84 -2.41 -9.14
CA ASN A 2 30.62 -2.65 -9.91
C ASN A 2 29.39 -2.63 -8.98
N PHE A 3 28.29 -2.00 -9.40
CA PHE A 3 27.01 -1.95 -8.69
C PHE A 3 26.56 -3.35 -8.22
N ILE A 4 26.71 -4.36 -9.06
CA ILE A 4 26.33 -5.75 -8.74
C ILE A 4 27.08 -6.26 -7.50
N ASN A 5 28.37 -5.95 -7.39
CA ASN A 5 29.17 -6.37 -6.23
C ASN A 5 28.72 -5.66 -4.94
N GLN A 6 28.26 -4.41 -5.02
CA GLN A 6 27.75 -3.67 -3.87
C GLN A 6 26.42 -4.26 -3.37
N VAL A 7 25.51 -4.59 -4.29
CA VAL A 7 24.24 -5.24 -3.96
C VAL A 7 24.49 -6.59 -3.29
N LEU A 8 25.39 -7.41 -3.85
CA LEU A 8 25.75 -8.70 -3.25
C LEU A 8 26.35 -8.52 -1.85
N GLN A 9 27.28 -7.59 -1.66
CA GLN A 9 27.85 -7.32 -0.34
C GLN A 9 26.80 -6.82 0.67
N TRP A 10 25.84 -6.02 0.22
CA TRP A 10 24.73 -5.57 1.06
C TRP A 10 23.88 -6.74 1.54
N PHE A 11 23.48 -7.64 0.63
CA PHE A 11 22.70 -8.82 1.02
C PHE A 11 23.47 -9.83 1.86
N LEU A 12 24.78 -9.97 1.67
CA LEU A 12 25.62 -10.88 2.46
C LEU A 12 25.92 -10.34 3.86
N ASN A 13 25.67 -9.06 4.13
CA ASN A 13 25.89 -8.48 5.45
C ASN A 13 24.79 -8.92 6.42
N SER A 14 25.15 -9.70 7.44
CA SER A 14 24.23 -10.24 8.45
C SER A 14 23.49 -9.16 9.24
N ASN A 15 24.04 -7.95 9.36
CA ASN A 15 23.40 -6.84 10.07
C ASN A 15 22.11 -6.36 9.39
N HIS A 16 21.94 -6.60 8.09
CA HIS A 16 20.69 -6.26 7.39
C HIS A 16 19.58 -7.30 7.59
N TRP A 17 19.88 -8.46 8.17
CA TRP A 17 18.90 -9.53 8.37
C TRP A 17 18.39 -9.62 9.81
N GLN A 18 19.00 -8.90 10.74
CA GLN A 18 18.73 -8.96 12.17
C GLN A 18 18.38 -7.58 12.73
N GLY A 19 17.67 -7.56 13.86
CA GLY A 19 17.25 -6.34 14.55
C GLY A 19 16.07 -5.61 13.88
N ASP A 20 15.65 -4.51 14.50
CA ASP A 20 14.44 -3.76 14.14
C ASP A 20 14.55 -3.06 12.77
N SER A 21 15.77 -2.80 12.31
CA SER A 21 16.03 -2.28 10.97
C SER A 21 16.29 -3.37 9.92
N GLY A 22 16.18 -4.65 10.29
CA GLY A 22 16.43 -5.77 9.39
C GLY A 22 15.35 -5.94 8.33
N ILE A 23 15.73 -6.52 7.18
CA ILE A 23 14.84 -6.78 6.03
C ILE A 23 13.58 -7.55 6.45
N PRO A 24 13.65 -8.66 7.21
CA PRO A 24 12.45 -9.40 7.56
C PRO A 24 11.51 -8.59 8.45
N HIS A 25 12.05 -7.84 9.41
CA HIS A 25 11.26 -7.00 10.31
C HIS A 25 10.54 -5.89 9.54
N ARG A 26 11.28 -5.12 8.72
CA ARG A 26 10.69 -4.05 7.89
C ARG A 26 9.66 -4.58 6.89
N THR A 27 9.91 -5.75 6.33
CA THR A 27 8.97 -6.42 5.42
C THR A 27 7.70 -6.82 6.17
N PHE A 28 7.83 -7.36 7.38
CA PHE A 28 6.68 -7.70 8.21
C PHE A 28 5.88 -6.45 8.60
N GLU A 29 6.52 -5.37 9.03
CA GLU A 29 5.84 -4.10 9.30
C GLU A 29 5.06 -3.61 8.07
N HIS A 30 5.67 -3.68 6.89
CA HIS A 30 5.02 -3.28 5.64
C HIS A 30 3.82 -4.17 5.30
N LEU A 31 3.93 -5.48 5.53
CA LEU A 31 2.82 -6.42 5.36
C LEU A 31 1.68 -6.15 6.34
N VAL A 32 1.98 -5.84 7.59
CA VAL A 32 0.97 -5.50 8.60
C VAL A 32 0.24 -4.22 8.20
N MET A 33 0.98 -3.16 7.85
CA MET A 33 0.38 -1.90 7.40
C MET A 33 -0.47 -2.08 6.14
N SER A 34 0.06 -2.77 5.13
CA SER A 34 -0.65 -3.02 3.87
C SER A 34 -1.87 -3.91 4.06
N GLY A 35 -1.74 -4.97 4.86
CA GLY A 35 -2.83 -5.90 5.18
C GLY A 35 -3.96 -5.20 5.93
N PHE A 36 -3.64 -4.34 6.90
CA PHE A 36 -4.63 -3.55 7.60
C PHE A 36 -5.39 -2.61 6.65
N SER A 37 -4.69 -1.86 5.81
CA SER A 37 -5.32 -1.00 4.79
C SER A 37 -6.22 -1.79 3.83
N LEU A 38 -5.78 -2.97 3.38
CA LEU A 38 -6.56 -3.83 2.51
C LEU A 38 -7.83 -4.34 3.18
N LEU A 39 -7.74 -4.80 4.44
CA LEU A 39 -8.88 -5.32 5.18
C LEU A 39 -9.94 -4.23 5.41
N VAL A 40 -9.54 -3.02 5.78
CA VAL A 40 -10.45 -1.89 5.94
C VAL A 40 -11.09 -1.54 4.59
N ALA A 41 -10.31 -1.46 3.52
CA ALA A 41 -10.83 -1.19 2.18
C ALA A 41 -11.83 -2.27 1.74
N ALA A 42 -11.53 -3.54 1.95
CA ALA A 42 -12.40 -4.66 1.60
C ALA A 42 -13.70 -4.64 2.41
N ALA A 43 -13.63 -4.38 3.73
CA ALA A 43 -14.78 -4.31 4.61
C ALA A 43 -15.79 -3.23 4.19
N ILE A 44 -15.34 -2.16 3.53
CA ILE A 44 -16.20 -1.05 3.07
C ILE A 44 -16.57 -1.23 1.59
N ALA A 45 -15.59 -1.47 0.73
CA ALA A 45 -15.78 -1.50 -0.71
C ALA A 45 -16.53 -2.75 -1.18
N LEU A 46 -16.35 -3.91 -0.55
CA LEU A 46 -17.05 -5.13 -0.97
C LEU A 46 -18.56 -5.04 -0.73
N PRO A 47 -19.08 -4.64 0.45
CA PRO A 47 -20.52 -4.47 0.63
C PRO A 47 -21.12 -3.47 -0.35
N ILE A 48 -20.47 -2.32 -0.55
CA ILE A 48 -20.93 -1.28 -1.47
C ILE A 48 -20.94 -1.81 -2.91
N GLY A 49 -19.86 -2.47 -3.34
CA GLY A 49 -19.73 -3.04 -4.67
C GLY A 49 -20.77 -4.13 -4.94
N ILE A 50 -21.02 -5.01 -3.98
CA ILE A 50 -22.05 -6.06 -4.08
C ILE A 50 -23.45 -5.42 -4.20
N ALA A 51 -23.77 -4.43 -3.37
CA ALA A 51 -25.06 -3.74 -3.43
C ALA A 51 -25.26 -3.06 -4.79
N ILE A 52 -24.27 -2.29 -5.26
CA ILE A 52 -24.30 -1.62 -6.58
C ILE A 52 -24.47 -2.65 -7.71
N GLY A 53 -23.76 -3.77 -7.63
CA GLY A 53 -23.85 -4.86 -8.60
C GLY A 53 -25.24 -5.51 -8.61
N HIS A 54 -25.87 -5.68 -7.45
CA HIS A 54 -27.21 -6.28 -7.34
C HIS A 54 -28.31 -5.35 -7.85
N PHE A 55 -28.23 -4.05 -7.54
CA PHE A 55 -29.22 -3.07 -7.99
C PHE A 55 -29.02 -2.59 -9.44
N GLY A 56 -27.86 -2.87 -10.04
CA GLY A 56 -27.52 -2.47 -11.41
C GLY A 56 -27.44 -0.95 -11.62
N LYS A 57 -27.30 -0.16 -10.54
CA LYS A 57 -27.30 1.31 -10.56
C LYS A 57 -26.11 1.86 -9.80
N GLY A 58 -25.51 2.94 -10.32
CA GLY A 58 -24.40 3.64 -9.65
C GLY A 58 -22.97 3.17 -10.02
N GLY A 59 -22.84 2.18 -10.93
CA GLY A 59 -21.54 1.66 -11.35
C GLY A 59 -20.59 2.73 -11.91
N ASN A 60 -21.09 3.65 -12.74
CA ASN A 60 -20.26 4.72 -13.31
C ASN A 60 -19.67 5.65 -12.23
N LEU A 61 -20.43 5.96 -11.18
CA LEU A 61 -19.96 6.77 -10.07
C LEU A 61 -18.87 6.03 -9.28
N ALA A 62 -19.09 4.76 -8.96
CA ALA A 62 -18.13 3.93 -8.25
C ALA A 62 -16.79 3.79 -9.00
N ILE A 63 -16.84 3.63 -10.33
CA ILE A 63 -15.65 3.56 -11.19
C ILE A 63 -14.89 4.90 -11.17
N ASN A 64 -15.58 6.02 -11.37
CA ASN A 64 -14.92 7.32 -11.39
C ASN A 64 -14.26 7.68 -10.06
N ILE A 65 -14.92 7.41 -8.93
CA ILE A 65 -14.34 7.61 -7.59
C ILE A 65 -13.09 6.73 -7.41
N SER A 66 -13.17 5.46 -7.81
CA SER A 66 -12.04 4.53 -7.72
C SER A 66 -10.86 4.98 -8.59
N ASN A 67 -11.14 5.50 -9.79
CA ASN A 67 -10.13 6.03 -10.70
C ASN A 67 -9.44 7.26 -10.13
N ILE A 68 -10.18 8.18 -9.49
CA ILE A 68 -9.60 9.34 -8.81
C ILE A 68 -8.63 8.86 -7.73
N GLY A 69 -9.07 7.98 -6.83
CA GLY A 69 -8.21 7.48 -5.75
C GLY A 69 -6.92 6.82 -6.26
N ARG A 70 -6.99 6.08 -7.37
CA ARG A 70 -5.83 5.43 -8.00
C ARG A 70 -4.94 6.38 -8.79
N ALA A 71 -5.47 7.52 -9.24
CA ALA A 71 -4.72 8.51 -10.03
C ALA A 71 -3.90 9.45 -9.14
N ILE A 72 -4.20 9.54 -7.85
CA ILE A 72 -3.47 10.43 -6.93
C ILE A 72 -2.07 9.85 -6.66
N PRO A 73 -0.99 10.62 -6.90
CA PRO A 73 0.37 10.20 -6.57
C PRO A 73 0.58 10.03 -5.06
N SER A 74 1.41 9.07 -4.67
CA SER A 74 1.75 8.82 -3.25
C SER A 74 2.29 10.06 -2.54
N PHE A 75 3.16 10.84 -3.21
CA PHE A 75 3.69 12.08 -2.66
C PHE A 75 2.60 13.12 -2.36
N ALA A 76 1.60 13.25 -3.23
CA ALA A 76 0.48 14.18 -3.02
C ALA A 76 -0.36 13.78 -1.79
N LEU A 77 -0.60 12.47 -1.59
CA LEU A 77 -1.29 11.96 -0.41
C LEU A 77 -0.52 12.27 0.88
N LEU A 78 0.80 12.10 0.88
CA LEU A 78 1.63 12.41 2.04
C LEU A 78 1.56 13.89 2.42
N VAL A 79 1.62 14.79 1.43
CA VAL A 79 1.51 16.24 1.66
C VAL A 79 0.14 16.62 2.21
N LEU A 80 -0.94 16.09 1.63
CA LEU A 80 -2.30 16.36 2.11
C LEU A 80 -2.50 15.85 3.55
N ALA A 81 -2.04 14.63 3.85
CA ALA A 81 -2.12 14.07 5.19
C ALA A 81 -1.34 14.93 6.20
N ALA A 82 -0.11 15.33 5.87
CA ALA A 82 0.74 16.15 6.74
C ALA A 82 0.21 17.58 6.96
N GLN A 83 -0.68 18.09 6.11
CA GLN A 83 -1.36 19.37 6.35
C GLN A 83 -2.62 19.23 7.20
N VAL A 84 -3.23 18.04 7.22
CA VAL A 84 -4.48 17.75 7.94
C VAL A 84 -4.22 17.33 9.39
N PHE A 85 -3.04 16.75 9.67
CA PHE A 85 -2.61 16.31 11.00
C PHE A 85 -1.39 17.11 11.48
#